data_AF-A0A940UM44-F1
#
_entry.id   AF-A0A940UM44-F1
#
_cell.length_a   1.000
_cell.length_b   1.000
_cell.length_c   1.000
_cell.angle_alpha   90.00
_cell.angle_beta   90.00
_cell.angle_gamma   90.00
#
_symmetry.space_group_name_H-M   'P 1'
#
loop_
_entity.id
_entity.type
_entity.pdbx_description
1 polymer ?
#
loop_
_entity_poly.entity_id
_entity_poly.type
_entity_poly.pdbx_seq_one_letter_code
_entity_poly.pdbx_strand_id
1 'polypeptide(L)' 'MEARRKRTIAITSGKGGVGKSSIVSNMAYLLSNMRKSTYILDADLALGNIDIMLGMVPKFNIRDLINGTKQMKDVIVEG' A
#
# COMPACT_ATOMS: atom_id res chain seq x y z
N MET A 1 27.33 8.68 -3.64
CA MET A 1 26.00 9.06 -3.11
C MET A 1 25.60 8.00 -2.10
N GLU A 2 25.40 8.37 -0.84
CA GLU A 2 24.99 7.41 0.19
C GLU A 2 23.55 6.97 -0.08
N ALA A 3 23.29 5.66 -0.15
CA ALA A 3 21.97 5.14 -0.43
C ALA A 3 21.04 5.47 0.75
N ARG A 4 20.15 6.45 0.54
CA ARG A 4 19.17 6.85 1.55
C ARG A 4 18.29 5.66 1.90
N ARG A 5 18.47 5.09 3.09
CA ARG A 5 17.72 3.90 3.54
C ARG A 5 16.23 4.23 3.59
N LYS A 6 15.44 3.59 2.73
CA LYS A 6 13.98 3.69 2.76
C LYS A 6 13.47 3.04 4.05
N ARG A 7 12.49 3.65 4.71
CA ARG A 7 11.89 3.12 5.93
C ARG A 7 10.70 2.24 5.56
N THR A 8 10.71 0.99 6.01
CA THR A 8 9.60 0.04 5.84
C THR A 8 8.95 -0.21 7.20
N ILE A 9 7.62 -0.14 7.26
CA ILE A 9 6.84 -0.34 8.49
C ILE A 9 5.76 -1.37 8.17
N ALA A 10 5.69 -2.45 8.94
CA ALA A 10 4.62 -3.43 8.85
C ALA A 10 3.61 -3.19 9.98
N ILE A 11 2.33 -3.00 9.61
CA ILE A 11 1.22 -2.88 10.57
C ILE A 11 0.48 -4.22 10.59
N THR A 12 0.45 -4.91 11.73
CA THR A 12 -0.13 -6.25 11.89
C THR A 12 -0.98 -6.36 13.15
N SER A 13 -1.81 -7.40 13.24
CA SER A 13 -2.63 -7.73 14.42
C SER A 13 -3.04 -9.20 14.41
N GLY A 14 -3.27 -9.77 15.58
CA GLY A 14 -3.76 -11.15 15.72
C GLY A 14 -5.27 -11.32 15.46
N LYS A 15 -6.01 -10.23 15.30
CA LYS A 15 -7.48 -10.23 15.13
C LYS A 15 -7.92 -9.31 13.98
N GLY A 16 -8.97 -9.69 13.27
CA GLY A 16 -9.68 -8.84 12.30
C GLY A 16 -10.43 -7.69 12.97
N GLY A 17 -10.70 -6.61 12.22
CA GLY A 17 -11.52 -5.49 12.70
C GLY A 17 -10.89 -4.53 13.71
N VAL A 18 -9.59 -4.67 14.04
CA VAL A 18 -8.91 -3.77 15.00
C VAL A 18 -8.46 -2.42 14.40
N GLY A 19 -8.79 -2.14 13.14
CA GLY A 19 -8.47 -0.86 12.50
C GLY A 19 -7.09 -0.76 11.84
N LYS A 20 -6.42 -1.88 11.51
CA LYS A 20 -5.12 -1.88 10.82
C LYS A 20 -5.09 -1.02 9.56
N SER A 21 -6.04 -1.26 8.65
CA SER A 21 -6.11 -0.55 7.37
C SER A 21 -6.38 0.94 7.56
N SER A 22 -7.17 1.32 8.58
CA SER A 22 -7.38 2.71 8.98
C SER A 22 -6.09 3.38 9.46
N ILE A 23 -5.28 2.68 10.25
CA ILE A 23 -3.96 3.20 10.68
C ILE A 23 -3.06 3.39 9.47
N VAL A 24 -3.00 2.40 8.57
CA VAL A 24 -2.17 2.45 7.36
C VAL A 24 -2.57 3.62 6.46
N SER A 25 -3.84 3.77 6.13
CA SER A 25 -4.33 4.82 5.24
C SER A 25 -4.11 6.22 5.81
N ASN A 26 -4.45 6.45 7.09
CA ASN A 26 -4.26 7.75 7.73
C ASN A 26 -2.78 8.09 7.92
N MET A 27 -1.95 7.12 8.28
CA MET A 27 -0.50 7.34 8.38
C MET A 27 0.09 7.71 7.03
N ALA A 28 -0.33 7.06 5.96
CA ALA A 28 0.11 7.39 4.60
C ALA A 28 -0.32 8.81 4.18
N TYR A 29 -1.58 9.18 4.48
CA TYR A 29 -2.09 10.53 4.23
C TYR A 29 -1.26 11.61 4.97
N LEU A 30 -0.98 11.41 6.26
CA LEU A 30 -0.16 12.34 7.05
C LEU A 30 1.27 12.47 6.50
N LEU A 31 1.89 11.35 6.13
CA LEU A 31 3.24 11.35 5.53
C LEU A 31 3.26 12.05 4.17
N SER A 32 2.22 11.85 3.35
CA SER A 32 2.04 12.55 2.07
C SER A 32 1.93 14.07 2.28
N ASN A 33 1.12 14.52 3.26
CA ASN A 33 1.01 15.93 3.64
C ASN A 33 2.36 16.53 4.10
N MET A 34 3.25 15.72 4.66
CA MET A 34 4.63 16.10 5.01
C MET A 34 5.60 16.04 3.81
N ARG A 35 5.09 15.91 2.58
CA ARG A 35 5.85 15.77 1.32
C ARG A 35 6.82 14.58 1.33
N LYS A 36 6.48 13.50 2.06
CA LYS A 36 7.26 12.26 2.04
C LYS A 36 6.73 11.35 0.93
N SER A 37 7.65 10.87 0.08
CA SER A 37 7.34 9.79 -0.86
C SER A 37 6.93 8.55 -0.05
N THR A 38 5.66 8.18 -0.17
CA THR A 38 5.01 7.17 0.66
C THR A 38 4.30 6.19 -0.26
N TYR A 39 4.46 4.90 0.00
CA TYR A 39 3.77 3.83 -0.71
C TYR A 39 3.03 2.98 0.31
N ILE A 40 1.81 2.57 -0.05
CA ILE A 40 1.08 1.53 0.68
C ILE A 40 1.19 0.25 -0.13
N LEU A 41 1.54 -0.84 0.54
CA LEU A 41 1.39 -2.19 0.02
C LEU A 41 0.30 -2.88 0.85
N ASP A 42 -0.85 -3.12 0.26
CA ASP A 42 -1.87 -3.97 0.89
C ASP A 42 -1.42 -5.43 0.78
N ALA A 43 -0.93 -5.97 1.89
CA ALA A 43 -0.46 -7.34 1.98
C ALA A 43 -1.61 -8.33 2.28
N ASP A 44 -2.85 -7.86 2.47
CA ASP A 44 -4.02 -8.71 2.59
C ASP A 44 -4.53 -9.08 1.18
N LEU A 45 -3.93 -10.12 0.60
CA LEU A 45 -4.28 -10.54 -0.77
C LEU A 45 -5.66 -11.23 -0.85
N ALA A 46 -6.24 -11.63 0.28
CA ALA A 46 -7.54 -12.30 0.30
C ALA A 46 -8.68 -11.29 0.33
N LEU A 47 -8.58 -10.29 1.21
CA LEU A 47 -9.64 -9.32 1.50
C LEU A 47 -9.04 -7.92 1.70
N GLY A 48 -8.17 -7.50 0.78
CA GLY A 48 -7.61 -6.16 0.75
C GLY A 48 -8.71 -5.10 0.83
N ASN A 49 -8.43 -4.03 1.58
CA ASN A 49 -9.42 -2.97 1.82
C ASN A 49 -8.88 -1.58 1.48
N ILE A 50 -7.58 -1.42 1.23
CA ILE A 50 -6.98 -0.10 1.05
C ILE A 50 -7.52 0.62 -0.19
N ASP A 51 -7.71 -0.11 -1.29
CA ASP A 51 -8.31 0.39 -2.52
C ASP A 51 -9.73 0.91 -2.29
N ILE A 52 -10.59 0.13 -1.62
CA ILE A 52 -11.96 0.53 -1.25
C ILE A 52 -11.94 1.77 -0.35
N MET A 53 -11.09 1.77 0.69
CA MET A 53 -10.99 2.88 1.64
C MET A 53 -10.54 4.19 0.99
N LEU A 54 -9.74 4.10 -0.08
CA LEU A 54 -9.23 5.25 -0.84
C LEU A 54 -10.07 5.56 -2.08
N GLY A 55 -11.15 4.82 -2.34
CA GLY A 55 -12.02 5.02 -3.50
C GLY A 55 -11.32 4.73 -4.84
N MET A 56 -10.32 3.86 -4.83
CA MET A 56 -9.54 3.49 -6.01
C MET A 56 -10.07 2.21 -6.65
N VAL A 57 -9.98 2.14 -7.98
CA VAL A 57 -10.32 0.94 -8.77
C VAL A 57 -9.09 0.51 -9.57
N PRO A 58 -8.12 -0.17 -8.95
CA PRO A 58 -6.91 -0.63 -9.63
C PRO A 58 -7.25 -1.63 -10.74
N LYS A 59 -6.64 -1.47 -11.93
CA LYS A 59 -6.81 -2.40 -13.06
C LYS A 59 -6.03 -3.71 -12.88
N PHE A 60 -4.90 -3.64 -12.19
CA PHE A 60 -3.97 -4.73 -11.94
C PHE A 60 -3.51 -4.69 -10.49
N ASN A 61 -3.09 -5.82 -9.93
CA ASN A 61 -2.61 -5.91 -8.56
C ASN A 61 -1.28 -6.66 -8.48
N ILE A 62 -0.76 -6.83 -7.27
CA ILE A 62 0.55 -7.44 -7.04
C ILE A 62 0.67 -8.89 -7.58
N ARG A 63 -0.44 -9.62 -7.73
CA ARG A 63 -0.44 -10.96 -8.33
C ARG A 63 -0.04 -10.91 -9.80
N ASP A 64 -0.50 -9.90 -10.54
CA ASP A 64 -0.12 -9.71 -11.96
C ASP A 64 1.37 -9.47 -12.11
N LEU A 65 1.97 -8.74 -11.16
CA LEU A 65 3.43 -8.56 -11.11
C LEU A 65 4.15 -9.88 -10.80
N ILE A 66 3.70 -10.62 -9.77
CA ILE A 66 4.32 -11.88 -9.34
C ILE A 66 4.24 -12.95 -10.45
N ASN A 67 3.13 -12.99 -11.18
CA ASN A 67 2.93 -13.91 -12.30
C ASN A 67 3.66 -13.47 -13.58
N GLY A 68 4.30 -12.29 -13.58
CA GLY A 68 5.03 -11.75 -14.73
C GLY A 68 4.14 -11.26 -15.88
N THR A 69 2.83 -11.10 -15.66
CA THR A 69 1.89 -10.60 -16.69
C THR A 69 1.88 -9.07 -16.79
N LYS A 70 2.38 -8.38 -15.75
CA LYS A 70 2.50 -6.91 -15.67
C LYS A 70 3.82 -6.48 -15.04
N GLN A 71 4.26 -5.26 -15.33
CA GLN A 71 5.43 -4.66 -14.70
C GLN A 71 5.05 -3.85 -13.45
N MET A 72 6.04 -3.54 -12.60
CA MET A 72 5.81 -2.80 -11.35
C MET A 72 5.05 -1.48 -11.57
N LYS A 73 5.38 -0.77 -12.66
CA LYS A 73 4.72 0.50 -13.03
C LYS A 73 3.24 0.35 -13.39
N ASP A 74 2.81 -0.83 -13.81
CA ASP A 74 1.42 -1.10 -14.22
C ASP A 74 0.53 -1.42 -13.02
N VAL A 75 1.13 -1.86 -11.90
CA VAL A 75 0.43 -2.24 -10.67
C VAL A 75 0.45 -1.14 -9.60
N ILE A 76 1.33 -0.14 -9.74
CA ILE A 76 1.32 1.06 -8.88
C ILE A 76 0.17 1.96 -9.32
N VAL A 77 -0.61 2.42 -8.35
CA VAL A 77 -1.68 3.40 -8.54
C VAL A 77 -1.34 4.64 -7.72
N GLU A 78 -1.47 5.82 -8.33
CA GLU A 78 -1.33 7.10 -7.64
C GLU A 78 -2.67 7.53 -7.06
N GLY A 79 -2.63 8.09 -5.85
CA GLY A 79 -3.78 8.60 -5.10
C GLY A 79 -3.43 9.84 -4.30
#